data_AF-A0A962M7I3-F1
#
_entry.id   AF-A0A962M7I3-F1
#
_cell.length_a   1.000
_cell.length_b   1.000
_cell.length_c   1.000
_cell.angle_alpha   90.00
_cell.angle_beta   90.00
_cell.angle_gamma   90.00
#
_symmetry.space_group_name_H-M   'P 1'
#
loop_
_entity.id
_entity.type
_entity.pdbx_description
1 polymer ?
#
loop_
_entity_poly.entity_id
_entity_poly.type
_entity_poly.pdbx_seq_one_letter_code
_entity_poly.pdbx_strand_id
1 'polypeptide(L)'
;MSDLLLLNEALIGPSFNMIESYDDQKNLYLDGIMMQAGIKNRNKRTYRLDELSNNVVNLQEQISNNNLMGELDHPQSVIVNLDRVSHMITSLKMIGNDGYGKAKIISKTPCGSIAKALVESGAKLGFSTRGTGSVDNDGNVSNCVILTVDIVGVPSAPGAVPKPLYESVGNASNGGEIIKLSECVQHDEVAQKFLQQEILKFLKTQIFMHK
;
A
#
# COMPACT_ATOMS: atom_id res chain seq x y z
N MET A 1 -1.06 26.31 16.89
CA MET A 1 -1.15 24.86 17.17
C MET A 1 -0.66 24.14 15.93
N SER A 2 0.40 23.34 16.05
CA SER A 2 0.83 22.45 14.97
C SER A 2 -0.09 21.23 15.01
N ASP A 3 -1.15 21.25 14.22
CA ASP A 3 -2.02 20.09 14.08
C ASP A 3 -1.23 18.97 13.38
N LEU A 4 -1.30 17.76 13.95
CA LEU A 4 -0.72 16.57 13.35
C LEU A 4 -1.44 16.28 12.03
N LEU A 5 -0.90 16.78 10.90
CA LEU A 5 -1.50 16.53 9.60
C LEU A 5 -1.03 15.16 9.10
N LEU A 6 -1.98 14.25 8.88
CA LEU A 6 -1.69 12.99 8.21
C LEU A 6 -1.39 13.28 6.72
N LEU A 7 -0.18 12.95 6.31
CA LEU A 7 0.24 12.98 4.92
C LEU A 7 -0.09 11.64 4.27
N ASN A 8 -1.02 11.69 3.33
CA ASN A 8 -1.47 10.56 2.53
C ASN A 8 -1.17 10.91 1.07
N GLU A 9 -0.50 10.04 0.32
CA GLU A 9 -0.16 10.31 -1.07
C GLU A 9 -0.37 9.09 -1.96
N ALA A 10 -1.51 8.98 -2.63
CA ALA A 10 -1.65 7.95 -3.66
C ALA A 10 -0.94 8.40 -4.94
N LEU A 11 0.22 7.81 -5.24
CA LEU A 11 0.86 7.94 -6.55
C LEU A 11 0.30 6.90 -7.52
N ILE A 12 0.08 7.32 -8.77
CA ILE A 12 -0.30 6.39 -9.83
C ILE A 12 0.97 5.82 -10.46
N GLY A 13 1.17 4.51 -10.30
CA GLY A 13 2.12 3.71 -11.07
C GLY A 13 2.84 2.70 -10.18
N PRO A 14 2.79 1.41 -10.54
CA PRO A 14 3.81 0.95 -11.50
C PRO A 14 3.34 -0.12 -12.50
N SER A 15 4.17 -0.31 -13.53
CA SER A 15 4.25 -1.56 -14.28
C SER A 15 4.87 -2.61 -13.35
N PHE A 16 4.05 -3.52 -12.81
CA PHE A 16 4.54 -4.56 -11.91
C PHE A 16 5.37 -5.58 -12.68
N ASN A 17 6.54 -5.91 -12.15
CA ASN A 17 7.22 -7.13 -12.53
C ASN A 17 7.05 -8.15 -11.39
N MET A 18 6.30 -9.22 -11.63
CA MET A 18 6.42 -10.40 -10.79
C MET A 18 7.82 -10.97 -10.98
N ILE A 19 8.67 -10.81 -9.98
CA ILE A 19 9.96 -11.49 -9.93
C ILE A 19 9.79 -12.65 -8.96
N GLU A 20 9.55 -13.85 -9.51
CA GLU A 20 9.62 -15.08 -8.72
C GLU A 20 11.11 -15.37 -8.42
N SER A 21 11.48 -15.44 -7.12
CA SER A 21 12.76 -16.00 -6.74
C SER A 21 12.67 -17.53 -6.71
N TYR A 22 13.64 -18.22 -7.31
CA TYR A 22 13.82 -19.67 -7.20
C TYR A 22 14.32 -20.04 -5.80
N ASP A 23 13.38 -20.18 -4.87
CA ASP A 23 13.51 -21.02 -3.69
C ASP A 23 12.11 -21.58 -3.38
N ASP A 24 11.99 -22.64 -2.57
CA ASP A 24 10.76 -23.41 -2.29
C ASP A 24 9.59 -22.56 -1.72
N GLN A 25 9.79 -21.25 -1.54
CA GLN A 25 8.77 -20.25 -1.22
C GLN A 25 8.80 -19.14 -2.28
N LYS A 26 7.86 -19.18 -3.24
CA LYS A 26 7.67 -18.11 -4.24
C LYS A 26 7.36 -16.77 -3.56
N ASN A 27 8.38 -15.92 -3.41
CA ASN A 27 8.24 -14.58 -2.88
C ASN A 27 7.71 -13.64 -3.98
N LEU A 28 6.68 -12.84 -3.67
CA LEU A 28 6.15 -11.81 -4.56
C LEU A 28 6.71 -10.45 -4.16
N TYR A 29 7.17 -9.68 -5.15
CA TYR A 29 7.68 -8.33 -4.97
C TYR A 29 6.88 -7.34 -5.82
N LEU A 30 6.75 -6.11 -5.32
CA LEU A 30 6.24 -4.96 -6.04
C LEU A 30 7.32 -3.89 -6.08
N ASP A 31 7.58 -3.31 -7.24
CA ASP A 31 8.54 -2.24 -7.42
C ASP A 31 7.91 -1.05 -8.16
N GLY A 32 8.36 0.16 -7.85
CA GLY A 32 7.75 1.35 -8.43
C GLY A 32 8.18 2.65 -7.76
N ILE A 33 7.53 3.73 -8.19
CA ILE A 33 7.69 5.05 -7.58
C ILE A 33 6.83 5.09 -6.31
N MET A 34 7.46 5.37 -5.17
CA MET A 34 6.81 5.49 -3.86
C MET A 34 6.61 6.94 -3.42
N MET A 35 7.41 7.88 -3.94
CA MET A 35 7.33 9.31 -3.62
C MET A 35 7.85 10.17 -4.79
N GLN A 36 7.35 11.40 -4.94
CA GLN A 36 7.79 12.33 -5.99
C GLN A 36 7.94 13.76 -5.47
N ALA A 37 9.08 14.38 -5.77
CA ALA A 37 9.39 15.76 -5.42
C ALA A 37 9.03 16.75 -6.54
N GLY A 38 8.64 17.97 -6.17
CA GLY A 38 8.48 19.10 -7.09
C GLY A 38 7.27 19.01 -8.03
N ILE A 39 6.41 18.00 -7.86
CA ILE A 39 5.19 17.80 -8.64
C ILE A 39 3.99 17.80 -7.71
N LYS A 40 2.90 18.45 -8.14
CA LYS A 40 1.64 18.46 -7.39
C LYS A 40 0.95 17.10 -7.54
N ASN A 41 0.79 16.39 -6.43
CA ASN A 41 0.17 15.06 -6.40
C ASN A 41 -1.38 15.12 -6.45
N ARG A 42 -2.04 13.97 -6.37
CA ARG A 42 -3.52 13.86 -6.39
C ARG A 42 -4.22 14.63 -5.27
N ASN A 43 -3.56 14.78 -4.14
CA ASN A 43 -4.05 15.53 -2.98
C ASN A 43 -3.69 17.02 -3.05
N LYS A 44 -3.27 17.49 -4.24
CA LYS A 44 -2.85 18.86 -4.51
C LYS A 44 -1.65 19.31 -3.68
N ARG A 45 -0.85 18.35 -3.20
CA ARG A 45 0.33 18.60 -2.38
C ARG A 45 1.61 18.53 -3.21
N THR A 46 2.57 19.41 -2.93
CA THR A 46 3.89 19.44 -3.55
C THR A 46 4.95 19.28 -2.47
N TYR A 47 5.87 18.33 -2.66
CA TYR A 47 6.92 18.01 -1.70
C TYR A 47 8.27 18.50 -2.20
N ARG A 48 9.10 19.00 -1.28
CA ARG A 48 10.45 19.44 -1.64
C ARG A 48 11.41 18.25 -1.74
N LEU A 49 12.35 18.35 -2.68
CA LEU A 49 13.32 17.29 -2.94
C LEU A 49 14.24 17.03 -1.74
N ASP A 50 14.69 18.08 -1.07
CA ASP A 50 15.55 17.98 0.10
C ASP A 50 14.85 17.27 1.27
N GLU A 51 13.58 17.61 1.55
CA GLU A 51 12.80 16.92 2.57
C GLU A 51 12.56 15.45 2.23
N LEU A 52 12.15 15.13 1.00
CA LEU A 52 11.94 13.73 0.60
C LEU A 52 13.25 12.93 0.63
N SER A 53 14.36 13.53 0.20
CA SER A 53 15.67 12.86 0.23
C SER A 53 16.10 12.53 1.66
N ASN A 54 15.90 13.47 2.60
CA ASN A 54 16.16 13.23 4.02
C ASN A 54 15.27 12.13 4.60
N ASN A 55 13.99 12.10 4.21
CA ASN A 55 13.08 11.02 4.60
C ASN A 55 13.55 9.65 4.09
N VAL A 56 13.96 9.55 2.82
CA VAL A 56 14.49 8.31 2.26
C VAL A 56 15.72 7.83 3.02
N VAL A 57 16.62 8.73 3.42
CA VAL A 57 17.80 8.42 4.24
C VAL A 57 17.37 7.88 5.60
N ASN A 58 16.44 8.54 6.29
CA ASN A 58 15.95 8.10 7.59
C ASN A 58 15.28 6.71 7.53
N LEU A 59 14.56 6.43 6.44
CA LEU A 59 13.92 5.14 6.22
C LEU A 59 14.93 4.00 5.93
N GLN A 60 16.15 4.30 5.46
CA GLN A 60 17.15 3.26 5.16
C GLN A 60 17.50 2.40 6.36
N GLU A 61 17.55 2.98 7.57
CA GLU A 61 17.87 2.24 8.78
C GLU A 61 16.78 1.20 9.09
N GLN A 62 15.51 1.58 8.94
CA GLN A 62 14.38 0.67 9.12
C GLN A 62 14.34 -0.41 8.04
N ILE A 63 14.63 -0.04 6.78
CA ILE A 63 14.71 -0.99 5.66
C ILE A 63 15.84 -2.01 5.89
N SER A 64 17.02 -1.55 6.29
CA SER A 64 18.20 -2.41 6.53
C SER A 64 17.95 -3.41 7.66
N ASN A 65 17.12 -3.04 8.64
CA ASN A 65 16.71 -3.91 9.74
C ASN A 65 15.44 -4.74 9.44
N ASN A 66 14.91 -4.71 8.21
CA ASN A 66 13.62 -5.34 7.83
C ASN A 66 12.42 -4.91 8.68
N ASN A 67 12.45 -3.68 9.21
CA ASN A 67 11.44 -3.14 10.13
C ASN A 67 10.47 -2.16 9.46
N LEU A 68 10.71 -1.76 8.20
CA LEU A 68 9.80 -0.88 7.49
C LEU A 68 8.63 -1.69 6.88
N MET A 69 7.55 -1.85 7.65
CA MET A 69 6.34 -2.57 7.27
C MET A 69 5.23 -1.62 6.83
N GLY A 70 4.48 -2.02 5.80
CA GLY A 70 3.35 -1.29 5.28
C GLY A 70 2.05 -2.08 5.38
N GLU A 71 0.92 -1.36 5.44
CA GLU A 71 -0.41 -1.97 5.50
C GLU A 71 -0.96 -2.19 4.08
N LEU A 72 -1.90 -3.13 3.95
CA LEU A 72 -2.79 -3.15 2.78
C LEU A 72 -3.91 -2.15 3.03
N ASP A 73 -4.23 -1.36 2.01
CA ASP A 73 -5.12 -0.20 2.11
C ASP A 73 -4.48 0.95 2.89
N HIS A 74 -5.25 2.02 3.14
CA HIS A 74 -4.72 3.24 3.72
C HIS A 74 -5.53 3.69 4.94
N PRO A 75 -5.17 3.22 6.15
CA PRO A 75 -5.87 3.60 7.36
C PRO A 75 -5.56 5.06 7.73
N GLN A 76 -6.50 5.70 8.42
CA GLN A 76 -6.32 7.05 8.96
C GLN A 76 -5.35 7.11 10.16
N SER A 77 -4.96 5.95 10.70
CA SER A 77 -3.98 5.87 11.77
C SER A 77 -2.56 6.11 11.26
N VAL A 78 -1.83 6.95 11.98
CA VAL A 78 -0.39 7.19 11.81
C VAL A 78 0.43 5.95 12.21
N ILE A 79 -0.09 5.16 13.16
CA ILE A 79 0.56 3.96 13.68
C ILE A 79 0.25 2.76 12.78
N VAL A 80 1.29 1.98 12.47
CA VAL A 80 1.18 0.73 11.72
C VAL A 80 0.51 -0.34 12.59
N ASN A 81 -0.58 -0.94 12.10
CA ASN A 81 -1.25 -2.04 12.78
C ASN A 81 -0.73 -3.38 12.26
N LEU A 82 -0.15 -4.20 13.15
CA LEU A 82 0.53 -5.46 12.78
C LEU A 82 -0.43 -6.50 12.17
N ASP A 83 -1.71 -6.48 12.54
CA ASP A 83 -2.77 -7.33 11.97
C ASP A 83 -3.09 -6.97 10.50
N ARG A 84 -2.77 -5.74 10.08
CA ARG A 84 -3.02 -5.21 8.73
C ARG A 84 -1.79 -5.17 7.82
N VAL A 85 -0.62 -5.52 8.36
CA VAL A 85 0.64 -5.55 7.60
C VAL A 85 0.52 -6.52 6.43
N SER A 86 0.89 -6.06 5.24
CA SER A 86 0.83 -6.83 4.00
C SER A 86 2.19 -7.01 3.33
N HIS A 87 3.13 -6.12 3.60
CA HIS A 87 4.42 -6.10 2.92
C HIS A 87 5.53 -5.46 3.78
N MET A 88 6.77 -5.73 3.39
CA MET A 88 7.96 -5.06 3.91
C MET A 88 8.65 -4.31 2.78
N ILE A 89 9.09 -3.08 3.04
CA ILE A 89 9.93 -2.34 2.12
C ILE A 89 11.35 -2.89 2.20
N THR A 90 11.88 -3.28 1.04
CA THR A 90 13.21 -3.91 0.89
C THR A 90 14.23 -2.99 0.24
N SER A 91 13.78 -1.93 -0.43
CA SER A 91 14.65 -0.92 -1.03
C SER A 91 13.85 0.35 -1.23
N LEU A 92 14.52 1.49 -1.06
CA LEU A 92 14.00 2.80 -1.41
C LEU A 92 15.20 3.70 -1.72
N LYS A 93 15.17 4.42 -2.84
CA LYS A 93 16.24 5.34 -3.23
C LYS A 93 15.69 6.49 -4.06
N MET A 94 16.28 7.67 -3.89
CA MET A 94 16.01 8.79 -4.77
C MET A 94 16.78 8.63 -6.09
N ILE A 95 16.09 8.80 -7.21
CA ILE A 95 16.66 8.95 -8.55
C ILE A 95 16.08 10.23 -9.15
N GLY A 96 16.87 11.30 -9.17
CA GLY A 96 16.36 12.62 -9.51
C GLY A 96 15.27 13.05 -8.52
N ASN A 97 14.07 13.32 -9.01
CA ASN A 97 12.93 13.75 -8.20
C ASN A 97 12.05 12.59 -7.70
N ASP A 98 12.31 11.36 -8.11
CA ASP A 98 11.45 10.22 -7.81
C ASP A 98 12.13 9.29 -6.80
N GLY A 99 11.39 8.89 -5.77
CA GLY A 99 11.79 7.82 -4.85
C GLY A 99 11.33 6.47 -5.37
N TYR A 100 12.26 5.69 -5.92
CA TYR A 100 12.01 4.33 -6.40
C TYR A 100 12.21 3.33 -5.26
N GLY A 101 11.24 2.47 -5.04
CA GLY A 101 11.32 1.43 -4.02
C GLY A 101 10.85 0.07 -4.48
N LYS A 102 11.13 -0.93 -3.63
CA LYS A 102 10.72 -2.32 -3.79
C LYS A 102 10.14 -2.84 -2.48
N ALA A 103 8.97 -3.45 -2.53
CA ALA A 103 8.25 -4.08 -1.44
C ALA A 103 8.18 -5.59 -1.64
N LYS A 104 8.41 -6.37 -0.59
CA LYS A 104 8.16 -7.81 -0.53
C LYS A 104 6.80 -8.07 0.11
N ILE A 105 5.90 -8.77 -0.58
CA ILE A 105 4.63 -9.20 -0.02
C ILE A 105 4.87 -10.28 1.05
N ILE A 106 4.28 -10.11 2.23
CA ILE A 106 4.30 -11.09 3.30
C ILE A 106 3.06 -11.99 3.16
N SER A 107 3.09 -12.94 2.21
CA SER A 107 1.92 -13.77 1.88
C SER A 107 1.37 -14.61 3.04
N LYS A 108 2.13 -14.75 4.13
CA LYS A 108 1.72 -15.46 5.35
C LYS A 108 0.78 -14.63 6.24
N THR A 109 0.69 -13.31 6.06
CA THR A 109 -0.31 -12.49 6.76
C THR A 109 -1.63 -12.49 5.98
N PRO A 110 -2.79 -12.27 6.66
CA PRO A 110 -4.08 -12.20 5.96
C PRO A 110 -4.06 -11.11 4.87
N CYS A 111 -3.56 -9.92 5.21
CA CYS A 111 -3.50 -8.80 4.29
C CYS A 111 -2.47 -9.00 3.16
N GLY A 112 -1.36 -9.69 3.42
CA GLY A 112 -0.39 -10.05 2.37
C GLY A 112 -0.94 -11.09 1.39
N SER A 113 -1.72 -12.06 1.88
CA SER A 113 -2.43 -13.03 1.03
C SER A 113 -3.45 -12.34 0.12
N ILE A 114 -4.21 -11.36 0.64
CA ILE A 114 -5.14 -10.55 -0.15
C ILE A 114 -4.39 -9.73 -1.21
N ALA A 115 -3.30 -9.05 -0.83
CA ALA A 115 -2.48 -8.28 -1.76
C ALA A 115 -1.94 -9.15 -2.91
N LYS A 116 -1.42 -10.35 -2.58
CA LYS A 116 -0.96 -11.33 -3.56
C LYS A 116 -2.10 -11.75 -4.52
N ALA A 117 -3.26 -12.10 -3.97
CA ALA A 117 -4.42 -12.51 -4.75
C ALA A 117 -4.89 -11.44 -5.74
N LEU A 118 -4.87 -10.17 -5.30
CA LEU A 118 -5.21 -9.00 -6.13
C LEU A 118 -4.25 -8.87 -7.31
N VAL A 119 -2.94 -8.92 -7.05
CA VAL A 119 -1.89 -8.80 -8.08
C VAL A 119 -1.97 -9.94 -9.09
N GLU A 120 -2.07 -11.18 -8.63
CA GLU A 120 -2.20 -12.37 -9.50
C GLU A 120 -3.43 -12.33 -10.40
N SER A 121 -4.46 -11.60 -9.97
CA SER A 121 -5.70 -11.44 -10.73
C SER A 121 -5.72 -10.22 -11.64
N GLY A 122 -4.59 -9.53 -11.77
CA GLY A 122 -4.42 -8.37 -12.64
C GLY A 122 -4.96 -7.06 -12.06
N ALA A 123 -5.23 -6.98 -10.75
CA ALA A 123 -5.59 -5.72 -10.12
C ALA A 123 -4.38 -4.77 -10.13
N LYS A 124 -4.65 -3.48 -10.37
CA LYS A 124 -3.62 -2.44 -10.34
C LYS A 124 -3.52 -1.87 -8.93
N LEU A 125 -2.41 -2.16 -8.26
CA LEU A 125 -2.04 -1.61 -6.96
C LEU A 125 -1.02 -0.47 -7.10
N GLY A 126 -0.88 0.34 -6.07
CA GLY A 126 0.06 1.45 -6.02
C GLY A 126 0.63 1.60 -4.63
N PHE A 127 1.53 2.56 -4.49
CA PHE A 127 2.09 2.92 -3.20
C PHE A 127 1.48 4.22 -2.69
N SER A 128 1.31 4.30 -1.36
CA SER A 128 0.94 5.52 -0.68
C SER A 128 1.84 5.77 0.52
N THR A 129 2.51 6.92 0.57
CA THR A 129 3.27 7.29 1.76
C THR A 129 2.32 7.70 2.89
N ARG A 130 2.67 7.30 4.13
CA ARG A 130 2.07 7.81 5.36
C ARG A 130 3.10 8.56 6.17
N GLY A 131 2.72 9.72 6.66
CA GLY A 131 3.61 10.56 7.44
C GLY A 131 2.91 11.72 8.13
N THR A 132 3.71 12.63 8.67
CA THR A 132 3.27 13.85 9.33
C THR A 132 3.93 15.06 8.68
N GLY A 133 3.30 16.23 8.75
CA GLY A 133 3.91 17.48 8.30
C GLY A 133 2.93 18.65 8.30
N SER A 134 3.31 19.74 7.65
CA SER A 134 2.49 20.95 7.50
C SER A 134 2.25 21.25 6.03
N VAL A 135 1.04 21.72 5.70
CA VAL A 135 0.66 22.11 4.34
C VAL A 135 0.24 23.57 4.33
N ASP A 136 0.80 24.36 3.44
CA ASP A 136 0.40 25.75 3.24
C ASP A 136 -0.84 25.88 2.32
N ASN A 137 -1.31 27.11 2.13
CA ASN A 137 -2.50 27.40 1.31
C ASN A 137 -2.31 27.04 -0.18
N ASP A 138 -1.07 26.98 -0.67
CA ASP A 138 -0.74 26.65 -2.06
C ASP A 138 -0.55 25.14 -2.27
N GLY A 139 -0.58 24.37 -1.18
CA GLY A 139 -0.39 22.93 -1.15
C GLY A 139 1.07 22.52 -1.00
N ASN A 140 2.00 23.43 -0.67
CA ASN A 140 3.38 23.03 -0.41
C ASN A 140 3.49 22.39 0.97
N VAL A 141 4.18 21.26 1.01
CA VAL A 141 4.42 20.51 2.23
C VAL A 141 5.76 20.94 2.83
N SER A 142 5.80 21.08 4.14
CA SER A 142 7.01 21.37 4.93
C SER A 142 7.05 20.55 6.21
N ASN A 143 8.26 20.35 6.73
CA ASN A 143 8.51 19.54 7.93
C ASN A 143 7.93 18.12 7.80
N CYS A 144 8.01 17.54 6.61
CA CYS A 144 7.48 16.21 6.34
C CYS A 144 8.33 15.13 7.01
N VAL A 145 7.69 14.23 7.75
CA VAL A 145 8.27 12.98 8.26
C VAL A 145 7.45 11.80 7.73
N ILE A 146 8.04 10.99 6.87
CA ILE A 146 7.46 9.77 6.33
C ILE A 146 7.74 8.63 7.30
N LEU A 147 6.70 7.90 7.66
CA LEU A 147 6.75 6.80 8.63
C LEU A 147 6.65 5.43 7.96
N THR A 148 5.86 5.32 6.90
CA THR A 148 5.72 4.08 6.14
C THR A 148 5.19 4.33 4.72
N VAL A 149 5.13 3.25 3.94
CA VAL A 149 4.55 3.19 2.60
C VAL A 149 3.54 2.04 2.59
N ASP A 150 2.30 2.31 2.21
CA ASP A 150 1.23 1.33 2.10
C ASP A 150 1.00 0.87 0.66
N ILE A 151 0.38 -0.30 0.50
CA ILE A 151 -0.16 -0.74 -0.78
C ILE A 151 -1.62 -0.31 -0.87
N VAL A 152 -1.96 0.46 -1.90
CA VAL A 152 -3.32 0.98 -2.11
C VAL A 152 -3.88 0.55 -3.47
N GLY A 153 -5.19 0.44 -3.57
CA GLY A 153 -5.85 0.23 -4.85
C GLY A 153 -5.78 1.48 -5.73
N VAL A 154 -5.39 1.35 -7.00
CA VAL A 154 -5.40 2.48 -7.94
C VAL A 154 -6.76 2.53 -8.63
N PRO A 155 -7.53 3.61 -8.48
CA PRO A 155 -8.83 3.74 -9.13
C PRO A 155 -8.66 3.77 -10.65
N SER A 156 -9.52 3.03 -11.36
CA SER A 156 -9.45 2.86 -12.81
C SER A 156 -9.84 4.11 -13.60
N ALA A 157 -10.54 5.07 -12.97
CA ALA A 157 -11.01 6.31 -13.57
C ALA A 157 -10.51 7.55 -12.78
N PRO A 158 -10.12 8.66 -13.46
CA PRO A 158 -9.81 9.92 -12.80
C PRO A 158 -11.02 10.40 -11.96
N GLY A 159 -10.85 10.56 -10.65
CA GLY A 159 -11.91 11.03 -9.75
C GLY A 159 -12.70 9.94 -9.00
N ALA A 160 -12.48 8.66 -9.28
CA ALA A 160 -13.01 7.60 -8.43
C ALA A 160 -12.19 7.54 -7.13
N VAL A 161 -12.84 7.78 -5.99
CA VAL A 161 -12.23 7.57 -4.67
C VAL A 161 -12.29 6.06 -4.39
N PRO A 162 -11.16 5.37 -4.22
CA PRO A 162 -11.18 3.98 -3.78
C PRO A 162 -11.84 3.96 -2.40
N LYS A 163 -12.96 3.24 -2.26
CA LYS A 163 -13.42 2.89 -0.91
C LYS A 163 -12.37 1.97 -0.30
N PRO A 164 -12.01 2.16 0.99
CA PRO A 164 -11.11 1.24 1.66
C PRO A 164 -11.64 -0.19 1.50
N LEU A 165 -10.81 -1.11 1.00
CA LEU A 165 -11.16 -2.51 0.79
C LEU A 165 -11.56 -3.13 2.12
N TYR A 166 -10.88 -2.78 3.21
CA TYR A 166 -11.19 -3.32 4.53
C TYR A 166 -12.55 -2.82 5.04
N GLU A 167 -12.90 -1.56 4.80
CA GLU A 167 -14.24 -1.04 5.09
C GLU A 167 -15.29 -1.64 4.16
N SER A 168 -14.96 -1.88 2.90
CA SER A 168 -15.87 -2.48 1.93
C SER A 168 -16.14 -3.96 2.25
N VAL A 169 -15.12 -4.69 2.70
CA VAL A 169 -15.25 -6.06 3.21
C VAL A 169 -16.02 -6.02 4.53
N GLY A 170 -15.64 -5.19 5.51
CA GLY A 170 -16.30 -5.10 6.81
C GLY A 170 -17.77 -4.67 6.73
N ASN A 171 -18.14 -3.82 5.77
CA ASN A 171 -19.52 -3.40 5.52
C ASN A 171 -20.32 -4.36 4.63
N ALA A 172 -19.68 -5.39 4.05
CA ALA A 172 -20.39 -6.45 3.34
C ALA A 172 -21.16 -7.31 4.35
N SER A 173 -22.33 -7.81 3.97
CA SER A 173 -23.20 -8.63 4.85
C SER A 173 -22.52 -9.86 5.44
N ASN A 174 -21.42 -10.31 4.84
CA ASN A 174 -20.58 -11.44 5.25
C ASN A 174 -19.12 -11.03 5.58
N GLY A 175 -18.84 -9.75 5.77
CA GLY A 175 -17.50 -9.20 5.97
C GLY A 175 -16.72 -9.80 7.15
N GLY A 176 -17.39 -9.92 8.29
CA GLY A 176 -16.81 -10.52 9.49
C GLY A 176 -16.49 -12.01 9.34
N GLU A 177 -17.22 -12.72 8.48
CA GLU A 177 -16.94 -14.12 8.18
C GLU A 177 -15.74 -14.27 7.25
N ILE A 178 -15.60 -13.39 6.24
CA ILE A 178 -14.44 -13.37 5.34
C ILE A 178 -13.14 -13.10 6.11
N ILE A 179 -13.16 -12.16 7.06
CA ILE A 179 -11.99 -11.85 7.89
C ILE A 179 -11.64 -13.04 8.79
N LYS A 180 -12.62 -13.63 9.50
CA LYS A 180 -12.39 -14.83 10.32
C LYS A 180 -11.92 -16.02 9.50
N LEU A 181 -12.49 -16.24 8.32
CA LEU A 181 -12.01 -17.27 7.39
C LEU A 181 -10.56 -16.99 7.00
N SER A 182 -10.19 -15.76 6.65
CA SER A 182 -8.81 -15.42 6.31
C SER A 182 -7.80 -15.71 7.42
N GLU A 183 -8.20 -15.52 8.69
CA GLU A 183 -7.40 -15.87 9.86
C GLU A 183 -7.30 -17.39 10.06
N CYS A 184 -8.42 -18.11 9.96
CA CYS A 184 -8.46 -19.57 10.14
C CYS A 184 -7.76 -20.35 9.02
N VAL A 185 -7.63 -19.75 7.85
CA VAL A 185 -7.16 -20.39 6.62
C VAL A 185 -5.65 -20.26 6.42
N GLN A 186 -4.93 -19.56 7.31
CA GLN A 186 -3.46 -19.39 7.22
C GLN A 186 -2.67 -20.70 7.12
N HIS A 187 -3.23 -21.83 7.55
CA HIS A 187 -2.57 -23.13 7.55
C HIS A 187 -3.18 -24.18 6.61
N ASP A 188 -4.21 -23.84 5.82
CA ASP A 188 -4.88 -24.75 4.88
C ASP A 188 -4.82 -24.20 3.45
N GLU A 189 -3.99 -24.81 2.61
CA GLU A 189 -3.78 -24.40 1.22
C GLU A 189 -5.04 -24.48 0.34
N VAL A 190 -5.93 -25.46 0.61
CA VAL A 190 -7.17 -25.62 -0.15
C VAL A 190 -8.13 -24.49 0.20
N ALA A 191 -8.23 -24.18 1.48
CA ALA A 191 -9.07 -23.09 1.94
C ALA A 191 -8.51 -21.72 1.50
N GLN A 192 -7.19 -21.54 1.41
CA GLN A 192 -6.58 -20.29 0.90
C GLN A 192 -7.00 -20.05 -0.54
N LYS A 193 -6.95 -21.10 -1.36
CA LYS A 193 -7.35 -21.06 -2.77
C LYS A 193 -8.84 -20.73 -2.91
N PHE A 194 -9.70 -21.28 -2.06
CA PHE A 194 -11.12 -21.00 -2.05
C PHE A 194 -11.42 -19.54 -1.63
N LEU A 195 -10.77 -19.07 -0.57
CA LEU A 195 -10.91 -17.69 -0.10
C LEU A 195 -10.45 -16.69 -1.17
N GLN A 196 -9.32 -16.97 -1.82
CA GLN A 196 -8.84 -16.18 -2.95
C GLN A 196 -9.90 -16.11 -4.06
N GLN A 197 -10.50 -17.23 -4.44
CA GLN A 197 -11.55 -17.26 -5.46
C GLN A 197 -12.79 -16.42 -5.09
N GLU A 198 -13.24 -16.50 -3.83
CA GLU A 198 -14.42 -15.74 -3.38
C GLU A 198 -14.13 -14.23 -3.25
N ILE A 199 -12.93 -13.84 -2.78
CA ILE A 199 -12.50 -12.44 -2.80
C ILE A 199 -12.50 -11.90 -4.24
N LEU A 200 -11.99 -12.68 -5.20
CA LEU A 200 -11.99 -12.28 -6.62
C LEU A 200 -13.39 -12.12 -7.19
N LYS A 201 -14.31 -12.99 -6.81
CA LYS A 201 -15.71 -12.91 -7.22
C LYS A 201 -16.39 -11.68 -6.63
N PHE A 202 -16.13 -11.35 -5.37
CA PHE A 202 -16.62 -10.15 -4.70
C PHE A 202 -16.11 -8.88 -5.38
N LEU A 203 -14.81 -8.77 -5.62
CA LEU A 203 -14.20 -7.60 -6.26
C LEU A 203 -14.77 -7.35 -7.67
N LYS A 204 -14.96 -8.43 -8.46
CA LYS A 204 -15.55 -8.35 -9.81
C LYS A 204 -17.01 -7.87 -9.80
N THR A 205 -17.79 -8.25 -8.79
CA THR A 205 -19.22 -7.92 -8.72
C THR A 205 -19.50 -6.57 -8.08
N GLN A 206 -18.71 -6.13 -7.10
CA GLN A 206 -19.02 -4.95 -6.29
C GLN A 206 -18.17 -3.71 -6.61
N ILE A 207 -16.95 -3.86 -7.14
CA ILE A 207 -15.99 -2.75 -7.29
C ILE A 207 -15.77 -2.34 -8.75
N PHE A 208 -15.78 -3.29 -9.69
CA PHE A 208 -15.45 -3.02 -11.10
C PHE A 208 -16.64 -2.99 -12.07
N MET A 209 -17.88 -3.21 -11.60
CA MET A 209 -19.07 -3.35 -12.46
C MET A 209 -20.07 -2.19 -12.44
N HIS A 210 -19.76 -1.06 -11.81
CA HIS A 210 -20.55 0.16 -12.03
C HIS A 210 -19.94 0.97 -13.19
N LYS A 211 -20.51 0.77 -14.38
CA LYS A 211 -20.44 1.71 -15.51
C LYS A 211 -21.25 2.96 -15.23
#